data_AF-A0A447JJK7-F1
#
_entry.id   AF-A0A447JJK7-F1
#
_cell.length_a   1.000
_cell.length_b   1.000
_cell.length_c   1.000
_cell.angle_alpha   90.00
_cell.angle_beta   90.00
_cell.angle_gamma   90.00
#
_symmetry.space_group_name_H-M   'P 1'
#
loop_
_entity.id
_entity.type
_entity.pdbx_description
1 polymer ?
#
loop_
_entity_poly.entity_id
_entity_poly.type
_entity_poly.pdbx_seq_one_letter_code
_entity_poly.pdbx_strand_id
1 'polypeptide(L)'
;MSWLSREVTASQEALLTALRLNAGSPGAALALLQSERWAQREALCQALMDSLHTGDWYAVLTTLNHEQAPARLHWLAALLVDALKRQHGASYLTNVDADAVVAALAGPLSPARIQAILNDVCHCRDQLLHVTGLNRELVLTDLILRIEHYLQPGTLLPVPHL
;
A
#
# COMPACT_ATOMS: atom_id res chain seq x y z
N MET A 1 -8.54 13.77 -17.10
CA MET A 1 -7.79 14.55 -16.09
C MET A 1 -8.25 16.01 -16.00
N SER A 2 -8.68 16.66 -17.09
CA SER A 2 -9.04 18.09 -17.10
C SER A 2 -10.15 18.52 -16.14
N TRP A 3 -11.06 17.63 -15.74
CA TRP A 3 -12.08 17.92 -14.73
C TRP A 3 -11.47 18.03 -13.32
N LEU A 4 -10.72 17.01 -12.88
CA LEU A 4 -10.17 16.96 -11.51
C LEU A 4 -9.19 18.11 -11.23
N SER A 5 -8.39 18.50 -12.23
CA SER A 5 -7.44 19.63 -12.11
C SER A 5 -8.12 21.00 -11.95
N ARG A 6 -9.44 21.10 -12.16
CA ARG A 6 -10.21 22.33 -11.91
C ARG A 6 -10.78 22.39 -10.49
N GLU A 7 -11.01 21.22 -9.88
CA GLU A 7 -11.67 21.08 -8.57
C GLU A 7 -10.67 21.08 -7.40
N VAL A 8 -9.41 20.74 -7.65
CA VAL A 8 -8.36 20.71 -6.62
C VAL A 8 -7.00 21.10 -7.18
N THR A 9 -6.26 21.87 -6.39
CA THR A 9 -4.87 22.25 -6.70
C THR A 9 -3.93 21.18 -6.16
N ALA A 10 -3.47 20.28 -7.03
CA ALA A 10 -2.49 19.24 -6.71
C ALA A 10 -1.55 19.01 -7.90
N SER A 11 -0.43 18.30 -7.69
CA SER A 11 0.47 17.94 -8.80
C SER A 11 -0.22 17.00 -9.80
N GLN A 12 0.23 17.00 -11.06
CA GLN A 12 -0.32 16.12 -12.09
C GLN A 12 -0.19 14.64 -11.71
N GLU A 13 0.90 14.27 -11.04
CA GLU A 13 1.13 12.92 -10.55
C GLU A 13 0.15 12.56 -9.42
N ALA A 14 -0.08 13.45 -8.46
CA ALA A 14 -1.06 13.23 -7.40
C ALA A 14 -2.48 13.04 -7.96
N LEU A 15 -2.88 13.87 -8.93
CA LEU A 15 -4.17 13.74 -9.62
C LEU A 15 -4.31 12.38 -10.33
N LEU A 16 -3.27 11.95 -11.05
CA LEU A 16 -3.26 10.69 -11.78
C LEU A 16 -3.27 9.49 -10.83
N THR A 17 -2.46 9.51 -9.77
CA THR A 17 -2.48 8.49 -8.71
C THR A 17 -3.85 8.39 -8.08
N ALA A 18 -4.45 9.51 -7.66
CA ALA A 18 -5.74 9.52 -7.00
C ALA A 18 -6.83 8.92 -7.90
N LEU A 19 -6.81 9.21 -9.20
CA LEU A 19 -7.69 8.57 -10.17
C LEU A 19 -7.45 7.07 -10.27
N ARG A 20 -6.20 6.63 -10.41
CA ARG A 20 -5.86 5.20 -10.57
C ARG A 20 -6.21 4.39 -9.32
N LEU A 21 -5.96 4.93 -8.12
CA LEU A 21 -6.35 4.30 -6.85
C LEU A 21 -7.86 4.13 -6.68
N ASN A 22 -8.65 5.01 -7.30
CA ASN A 22 -10.11 5.00 -7.27
C ASN A 22 -10.74 4.46 -8.56
N ALA A 23 -10.04 3.55 -9.25
CA ALA A 23 -10.52 2.88 -10.47
C ALA A 23 -11.04 3.84 -11.56
N GLY A 24 -10.45 5.04 -11.65
CA GLY A 24 -10.81 6.07 -12.62
C GLY A 24 -11.99 6.98 -12.23
N SER A 25 -12.62 6.77 -11.07
CA SER A 25 -13.74 7.59 -10.59
C SER A 25 -13.27 9.00 -10.17
N PRO A 26 -13.67 10.08 -10.88
CA PRO A 26 -13.19 11.43 -10.56
C PRO A 26 -13.70 11.95 -9.22
N GLY A 27 -14.95 11.65 -8.84
CA GLY A 27 -15.52 12.08 -7.56
C GLY A 27 -14.84 11.42 -6.36
N ALA A 28 -14.54 10.11 -6.45
CA ALA A 28 -13.81 9.41 -5.40
C ALA A 28 -12.35 9.87 -5.30
N ALA A 29 -11.71 10.15 -6.44
CA ALA A 29 -10.37 10.75 -6.48
C ALA A 29 -10.35 12.14 -5.84
N LEU A 30 -11.35 12.97 -6.11
CA LEU A 30 -11.50 14.28 -5.48
C LEU A 30 -11.68 14.16 -3.95
N ALA A 31 -12.56 13.25 -3.50
CA ALA A 31 -12.77 13.00 -2.07
C ALA A 31 -11.49 12.52 -1.35
N LEU A 32 -10.65 11.73 -2.02
CA LEU A 32 -9.35 11.35 -1.50
C LEU A 32 -8.43 12.57 -1.35
N LEU A 33 -8.36 13.45 -2.36
CA LEU A 33 -7.47 14.62 -2.39
C LEU A 33 -7.91 15.77 -1.47
N GLN A 34 -9.21 15.92 -1.21
CA GLN A 34 -9.76 16.99 -0.37
C GLN A 34 -9.89 16.62 1.12
N SER A 35 -9.52 15.40 1.50
CA SER A 35 -9.58 14.94 2.89
C SER A 35 -8.19 14.72 3.47
N GLU A 36 -8.12 14.57 4.79
CA GLU A 36 -6.88 14.16 5.48
C GLU A 36 -6.36 12.81 4.99
N ARG A 37 -7.16 12.03 4.25
CA ARG A 37 -6.76 10.73 3.70
C ARG A 37 -5.56 10.85 2.76
N TRP A 38 -5.41 11.95 2.01
CA TRP A 38 -4.22 12.13 1.17
C TRP A 38 -2.95 12.28 2.01
N ALA A 39 -2.97 13.15 3.02
CA ALA A 39 -1.87 13.31 3.96
C ALA A 39 -1.56 12.01 4.74
N GLN A 40 -2.59 11.23 5.09
CA GLN A 40 -2.43 9.92 5.71
C GLN A 40 -1.76 8.90 4.78
N ARG A 41 -2.05 8.96 3.47
CA ARG A 41 -1.35 8.14 2.47
C ARG A 41 0.11 8.57 2.34
N GLU A 42 0.40 9.86 2.32
CA GLU A 42 1.78 10.37 2.30
C GLU A 42 2.55 9.90 3.53
N ALA A 43 1.94 9.93 4.72
CA ALA A 43 2.53 9.39 5.95
C ALA A 43 2.80 7.89 5.87
N LEU A 44 1.89 7.10 5.27
CA LEU A 44 2.12 5.67 5.01
C LEU A 44 3.30 5.45 4.06
N CYS A 45 3.38 6.22 2.97
CA CYS A 45 4.50 6.15 2.01
C CYS A 45 5.83 6.47 2.71
N GLN A 46 5.86 7.51 3.55
CA GLN A 46 7.04 7.89 4.31
C GLN A 46 7.46 6.80 5.30
N ALA A 47 6.52 6.30 6.12
CA ALA A 47 6.79 5.24 7.08
C ALA A 47 7.31 3.95 6.41
N LEU A 48 6.77 3.61 5.24
CA LEU A 48 7.23 2.46 4.46
C LEU A 48 8.63 2.69 3.88
N MET A 49 8.92 3.90 3.41
CA MET A 49 10.26 4.27 2.95
C MET A 49 11.28 4.08 4.08
N ASP A 50 10.95 4.60 5.27
CA ASP A 50 11.82 4.56 6.44
C ASP A 50 11.99 3.11 6.95
N SER A 51 10.94 2.30 6.94
CA SER A 51 11.02 0.88 7.34
C SER A 51 11.88 0.05 6.39
N LEU A 52 11.88 0.36 5.09
CA LEU A 52 12.75 -0.32 4.12
C LEU A 52 14.23 0.01 4.33
N HIS A 53 14.54 1.19 4.87
CA HIS A 53 15.92 1.59 5.19
C HIS A 53 16.41 1.07 6.54
N THR A 54 15.54 1.12 7.55
CA THR A 54 15.89 0.83 8.95
C THR A 54 15.59 -0.61 9.36
N GLY A 55 14.70 -1.29 8.64
CA GLY A 55 14.14 -2.58 9.03
C GLY A 55 13.05 -2.49 10.10
N ASP A 56 12.70 -1.29 10.59
CA ASP A 56 11.67 -1.09 11.61
C ASP A 56 10.27 -0.96 10.98
N TRP A 57 9.50 -2.05 11.01
CA TRP A 57 8.14 -2.07 10.48
C TRP A 57 7.06 -1.65 11.49
N TYR A 58 7.44 -1.38 12.74
CA TYR A 58 6.50 -0.87 13.73
C TYR A 58 5.96 0.51 13.35
N ALA A 59 6.79 1.36 12.72
CA ALA A 59 6.34 2.64 12.18
C ALA A 59 5.19 2.45 11.17
N VAL A 60 5.26 1.42 10.32
CA VAL A 60 4.18 1.09 9.37
C VAL A 60 2.92 0.67 10.10
N LEU A 61 3.02 -0.13 11.19
CA LEU A 61 1.87 -0.51 12.01
C LEU A 61 1.10 0.72 12.52
N THR A 62 1.80 1.74 13.03
CA THR A 62 1.14 2.95 13.55
C THR A 62 0.37 3.70 12.46
N THR A 63 0.88 3.70 11.23
CA THR A 63 0.16 4.26 10.08
C THR A 63 -0.98 3.36 9.60
N LEU A 64 -0.95 2.05 9.80
CA LEU A 64 -2.03 1.15 9.39
C LEU A 64 -3.17 1.08 10.42
N ASN A 65 -2.86 1.15 11.72
CA ASN A 65 -3.84 1.01 12.80
C ASN A 65 -4.72 2.26 12.96
N HIS A 66 -5.68 2.40 12.05
CA HIS A 66 -6.65 3.49 12.01
C HIS A 66 -8.05 2.94 11.71
N GLU A 67 -9.10 3.72 11.97
CA GLU A 67 -10.49 3.39 11.58
C GLU A 67 -10.66 3.09 10.09
N GLN A 68 -9.75 3.60 9.25
CA GLN A 68 -9.74 3.42 7.81
C GLN A 68 -8.68 2.40 7.36
N ALA A 69 -8.28 1.47 8.24
CA ALA A 69 -7.27 0.46 7.93
C ALA A 69 -7.52 -0.29 6.61
N PRO A 70 -8.76 -0.67 6.23
CA PRO A 70 -8.99 -1.30 4.92
C PRO A 70 -8.59 -0.44 3.71
N ALA A 71 -8.74 0.88 3.81
CA ALA A 71 -8.31 1.81 2.77
C ALA A 71 -6.78 1.97 2.75
N ARG A 72 -6.14 1.97 3.93
CA ARG A 72 -4.67 2.06 4.04
C ARG A 72 -3.97 0.80 3.55
N LEU A 73 -4.53 -0.37 3.87
CA LEU A 73 -4.07 -1.66 3.33
C LEU A 73 -4.25 -1.73 1.80
N HIS A 74 -5.30 -1.11 1.25
CA HIS A 74 -5.46 -0.97 -0.20
C HIS A 74 -4.32 -0.14 -0.83
N TRP A 75 -3.92 0.97 -0.19
CA TRP A 75 -2.78 1.76 -0.67
C TRP A 75 -1.46 0.96 -0.63
N LEU A 76 -1.22 0.24 0.46
CA LEU A 76 -0.06 -0.65 0.59
C LEU A 76 -0.07 -1.74 -0.50
N ALA A 77 -1.21 -2.41 -0.71
CA ALA A 77 -1.38 -3.40 -1.77
C ALA A 77 -1.09 -2.82 -3.16
N ALA A 78 -1.59 -1.61 -3.46
CA ALA A 78 -1.33 -0.95 -4.73
C ALA A 78 0.16 -0.65 -4.96
N LEU A 79 0.91 -0.26 -3.92
CA LEU A 79 2.36 -0.06 -3.98
C LEU A 79 3.11 -1.38 -4.26
N LEU A 80 2.72 -2.46 -3.59
CA LEU A 80 3.30 -3.79 -3.78
C LEU A 80 3.03 -4.33 -5.20
N VAL A 81 1.82 -4.13 -5.72
CA VAL A 81 1.47 -4.47 -7.11
C VAL A 81 2.32 -3.68 -8.10
N ASP A 82 2.54 -2.38 -7.87
CA ASP A 82 3.39 -1.59 -8.75
C ASP A 82 4.86 -1.99 -8.66
N ALA A 83 5.35 -2.44 -7.50
CA ALA A 83 6.69 -2.99 -7.36
C ALA A 83 6.85 -4.28 -8.19
N LEU A 84 5.86 -5.18 -8.15
CA LEU A 84 5.82 -6.37 -9.01
C LEU A 84 5.80 -5.99 -10.49
N LYS A 85 4.92 -5.06 -10.89
CA LYS A 85 4.83 -4.57 -12.27
C LYS A 85 6.18 -4.04 -12.76
N ARG A 86 6.89 -3.27 -11.92
CA ARG A 86 8.21 -2.71 -12.23
C ARG A 86 9.24 -3.81 -12.47
N GLN A 87 9.27 -4.84 -11.62
CA GLN A 87 10.19 -5.99 -11.81
C GLN A 87 9.93 -6.74 -13.12
N HIS A 88 8.70 -6.68 -13.66
CA HIS A 88 8.32 -7.25 -14.94
C HIS A 88 8.41 -6.27 -16.12
N GLY A 89 8.97 -5.07 -15.92
CA GLY A 89 9.17 -4.07 -16.98
C GLY A 89 7.89 -3.36 -17.45
N ALA A 90 6.80 -3.40 -16.68
CA ALA A 90 5.58 -2.71 -17.04
C ALA A 90 5.72 -1.19 -16.82
N SER A 91 5.23 -0.40 -17.79
CA SER A 91 5.26 1.07 -17.75
C SER A 91 4.04 1.69 -17.06
N TYR A 92 2.96 0.93 -16.88
CA TYR A 92 1.72 1.41 -16.29
C TYR A 92 1.69 1.17 -14.77
N LEU A 93 2.09 2.18 -13.99
CA LEU A 93 2.05 2.15 -12.52
C LEU A 93 0.86 2.93 -11.96
N THR A 94 0.34 2.50 -10.82
CA THR A 94 -0.78 3.14 -10.12
C THR A 94 -0.32 4.38 -9.37
N ASN A 95 0.77 4.25 -8.60
CA ASN A 95 1.31 5.24 -7.67
C ASN A 95 2.44 6.05 -8.32
N VAL A 96 2.10 6.84 -9.33
CA VAL A 96 3.09 7.64 -10.08
C VAL A 96 3.76 8.72 -9.23
N ASP A 97 3.07 9.22 -8.22
CA ASP A 97 3.57 10.20 -7.25
C ASP A 97 4.57 9.61 -6.24
N ALA A 98 4.65 8.28 -6.13
CA ALA A 98 5.45 7.56 -5.14
C ALA A 98 6.47 6.62 -5.80
N ASP A 99 7.02 7.01 -6.95
CA ASP A 99 7.97 6.17 -7.72
C ASP A 99 9.16 5.70 -6.88
N ALA A 100 9.68 6.56 -6.00
CA ALA A 100 10.78 6.23 -5.10
C ALA A 100 10.44 5.06 -4.15
N VAL A 101 9.23 5.05 -3.58
CA VAL A 101 8.78 3.96 -2.70
C VAL A 101 8.61 2.67 -3.50
N VAL A 102 8.03 2.75 -4.70
CA VAL A 102 7.87 1.60 -5.60
C VAL A 102 9.24 1.03 -6.00
N ALA A 103 10.21 1.88 -6.31
CA ALA A 103 11.59 1.47 -6.61
C ALA A 103 12.26 0.80 -5.40
N ALA A 104 12.10 1.37 -4.21
CA ALA A 104 12.67 0.85 -2.97
C ALA A 104 12.07 -0.52 -2.57
N LEU A 105 10.80 -0.77 -2.89
CA LEU A 105 10.20 -2.10 -2.74
C LEU A 105 10.74 -3.09 -3.79
N ALA A 106 10.83 -2.66 -5.04
CA ALA A 106 11.20 -3.53 -6.16
C ALA A 106 12.70 -3.90 -6.20
N GLY A 107 13.57 -3.12 -5.54
CA GLY A 107 15.02 -3.36 -5.56
C GLY A 107 15.46 -4.58 -4.74
N PRO A 108 15.32 -4.55 -3.40
CA PRO A 108 15.86 -5.58 -2.51
C PRO A 108 14.96 -6.82 -2.35
N LEU A 109 13.66 -6.71 -2.64
CA LEU A 109 12.71 -7.80 -2.42
C LEU A 109 12.57 -8.66 -3.67
N SER A 110 12.61 -9.98 -3.52
CA SER A 110 12.29 -10.88 -4.63
C SER A 110 10.81 -10.81 -5.01
N PRO A 111 10.42 -11.10 -6.27
CA PRO A 111 9.01 -11.11 -6.67
C PRO A 111 8.15 -12.02 -5.78
N ALA A 112 8.68 -13.17 -5.38
CA ALA A 112 7.99 -14.10 -4.50
C ALA A 112 7.68 -13.50 -3.12
N ARG A 113 8.62 -12.73 -2.54
CA ARG A 113 8.41 -12.04 -1.25
C ARG A 113 7.36 -10.95 -1.39
N ILE A 114 7.43 -10.13 -2.44
CA ILE A 114 6.44 -9.08 -2.67
C ILE A 114 5.05 -9.69 -2.85
N GLN A 115 4.95 -10.81 -3.59
CA GLN A 115 3.68 -11.52 -3.77
C GLN A 115 3.14 -12.12 -2.46
N ALA A 116 3.98 -12.72 -1.62
CA ALA A 116 3.58 -13.25 -0.33
C ALA A 116 3.04 -12.13 0.60
N ILE A 117 3.76 -11.01 0.69
CA ILE A 117 3.33 -9.83 1.45
C ILE A 117 2.00 -9.29 0.90
N LEU A 118 1.89 -9.16 -0.43
CA LEU A 118 0.67 -8.68 -1.07
C LEU A 118 -0.55 -9.56 -0.74
N ASN A 119 -0.38 -10.89 -0.76
CA ASN A 119 -1.46 -11.82 -0.43
C ASN A 119 -1.94 -11.62 1.02
N ASP A 120 -1.01 -11.53 1.97
CA ASP A 120 -1.33 -11.32 3.39
C ASP A 120 -1.98 -9.96 3.65
N VAL A 121 -1.51 -8.90 2.98
CA VAL A 121 -2.12 -7.57 3.05
C VAL A 121 -3.55 -7.60 2.53
N CYS A 122 -3.80 -8.25 1.40
CA CYS A 122 -5.14 -8.41 0.83
C CYS A 122 -6.05 -9.25 1.72
N HIS A 123 -5.54 -10.34 2.30
CA HIS A 123 -6.29 -11.20 3.21
C HIS A 123 -6.66 -10.46 4.50
N CYS A 124 -5.71 -9.74 5.12
CA CYS A 124 -5.96 -8.91 6.28
C CYS A 124 -7.02 -7.84 6.00
N ARG A 125 -6.93 -7.18 4.84
CA ARG A 125 -7.93 -6.21 4.40
C ARG A 125 -9.32 -6.83 4.30
N ASP A 126 -9.42 -8.02 3.74
CA ASP A 126 -10.69 -8.75 3.60
C ASP A 126 -11.30 -9.10 4.97
N GLN A 127 -10.48 -9.59 5.89
CA GLN A 127 -10.89 -9.87 7.26
C GLN A 127 -11.44 -8.61 7.96
N LEU A 128 -10.75 -7.47 7.85
CA LEU A 128 -11.19 -6.22 8.45
C LEU A 128 -12.49 -5.66 7.84
N LEU A 129 -12.83 -6.03 6.60
CA LEU A 129 -14.07 -5.61 5.95
C LEU A 129 -15.26 -6.51 6.30
N HIS A 130 -15.03 -7.80 6.48
CA HIS A 130 -16.10 -8.80 6.53
C HIS A 130 -16.28 -9.48 7.89
N VAL A 131 -15.28 -9.46 8.77
CA VAL A 131 -15.36 -10.09 10.10
C VAL A 131 -15.75 -9.06 11.16
N THR A 132 -17.01 -9.11 11.60
CA THR A 132 -17.54 -8.23 12.64
C THR A 132 -16.88 -8.49 14.00
N GLY A 133 -16.48 -7.42 14.70
CA GLY A 133 -15.88 -7.54 16.05
C GLY A 133 -14.42 -7.98 16.06
N LEU A 134 -13.77 -8.07 14.90
CA LEU A 134 -12.36 -8.39 14.78
C LEU A 134 -11.50 -7.30 15.46
N ASN A 135 -10.52 -7.72 16.28
CA ASN A 135 -9.58 -6.79 16.87
C ASN A 135 -8.58 -6.32 15.81
N ARG A 136 -8.80 -5.10 15.29
CA ARG A 136 -7.98 -4.49 14.24
C ARG A 136 -6.50 -4.42 14.61
N GLU A 137 -6.18 -3.98 15.83
CA GLU A 137 -4.79 -3.84 16.27
C GLU A 137 -4.08 -5.19 16.25
N LEU A 138 -4.71 -6.21 16.83
CA LEU A 138 -4.15 -7.57 16.86
C LEU A 138 -3.85 -8.11 15.46
N VAL A 139 -4.80 -7.99 14.52
CA VAL A 139 -4.62 -8.53 13.16
C VAL A 139 -3.58 -7.75 12.37
N LEU A 140 -3.48 -6.42 12.57
CA LEU A 140 -2.45 -5.62 11.92
C LEU A 140 -1.06 -5.89 12.51
N THR A 141 -0.95 -6.07 13.83
CA THR A 141 0.32 -6.46 14.47
C THR A 141 0.80 -7.81 13.93
N ASP A 142 -0.09 -8.79 13.85
CA ASP A 142 0.19 -10.12 13.32
C ASP A 142 0.61 -10.07 11.82
N LEU A 143 -0.06 -9.23 11.01
CA LEU A 143 0.37 -8.96 9.63
C LEU A 143 1.80 -8.41 9.58
N ILE A 144 2.12 -7.40 10.38
CA ILE A 144 3.45 -6.77 10.38
C ILE A 144 4.53 -7.76 10.79
N LEU A 145 4.29 -8.57 11.82
CA LEU A 145 5.23 -9.62 12.25
C LEU A 145 5.47 -10.68 11.15
N ARG A 146 4.42 -11.06 10.40
CA ARG A 146 4.58 -11.95 9.23
C ARG A 146 5.42 -11.32 8.13
N ILE A 147 5.20 -10.04 7.84
CA ILE A 147 6.01 -9.31 6.86
C ILE A 147 7.47 -9.33 7.27
N GLU A 148 7.79 -8.95 8.52
CA GLU A 148 9.16 -9.00 9.05
C GLU A 148 9.77 -10.39 8.91
N HIS A 149 9.00 -11.45 9.19
CA HIS A 149 9.44 -12.82 9.02
C HIS A 149 9.78 -13.15 7.56
N TYR A 150 8.96 -12.75 6.58
CA TYR A 150 9.23 -12.94 5.15
C TYR A 150 10.48 -12.19 4.67
N LEU A 151 10.85 -11.10 5.34
CA LEU A 151 12.05 -10.33 5.03
C LEU A 151 13.34 -10.98 5.53
N GLN A 152 13.28 -11.89 6.52
CA GLN A 152 14.45 -12.62 7.00
C GLN A 152 15.06 -13.52 5.91
N PRO A 153 16.39 -13.68 5.85
CA PRO A 153 17.04 -14.55 4.87
C PRO A 153 16.71 -16.03 5.15
N GLY A 154 16.41 -16.80 4.10
CA GLY A 154 16.12 -18.23 4.21
C GLY A 154 14.70 -18.61 4.65
N THR A 155 13.83 -17.63 4.92
CA THR A 155 12.42 -17.89 5.28
C THR A 155 11.66 -18.59 4.15
N LEU A 156 10.90 -19.62 4.50
CA LEU A 156 9.92 -20.27 3.62
C LEU A 156 8.70 -19.38 3.46
N LEU A 157 8.33 -19.08 2.22
CA LEU A 157 7.17 -18.26 1.89
C LEU A 157 5.91 -19.13 1.81
N PRO A 158 4.73 -18.56 2.13
CA PRO A 158 3.47 -19.27 2.01
C PRO A 158 3.24 -19.69 0.55
N VAL A 159 2.83 -20.94 0.36
CA VAL A 159 2.39 -21.45 -0.94
C VAL A 159 0.88 -21.22 -1.02
N PRO A 160 0.36 -20.59 -2.08
CA PRO A 160 -1.08 -20.43 -2.25
C PRO A 160 -1.78 -21.80 -2.21
N HIS A 161 -2.77 -21.95 -1.34
CA HIS A 161 -3.65 -23.12 -1.31
C HIS A 161 -4.92 -22.82 -2.11
N LEU A 162 -5.45 -23.86 -2.77
CA LEU A 162 -6.68 -23.82 -3.56
C LEU A 162 -7.93 -23.86 -2.67
#